data_AF-K0R1Z9-F1
#
_entry.id   AF-K0R1Z9-F1
#
_cell.length_a   1.000
_cell.length_b   1.000
_cell.length_c   1.000
_cell.angle_alpha   90.00
_cell.angle_beta   90.00
_cell.angle_gamma   90.00
#
_symmetry.space_group_name_H-M   'P 1'
#
loop_
_entity.id
_entity.type
_entity.pdbx_description
1 polymer ?
#
loop_
_entity_poly.entity_id
_entity_poly.type
_entity_poly.pdbx_seq_one_letter_code
_entity_poly.pdbx_strand_id
1 'polypeptide(L)'
;MDGSNANNECGICLGEWTNPVKLPCGHSFCADCLSGWKPKYVEGLQSGRAKDQLGKCCPLCRGTIPPSREEIANMKMAKTLMREKSHLDPEYYKDAQAVKKFEAAYGEDWDGTMIEYDNNFVSLPHYVGKAICNGNIRTALQWLGKGNINEKLNAKSDVGWNTGLLHLAAVSNQHDFMGYLLLKGADVNILNSKGMSALTVICRDKKNLKFVELLLSWGAEHYREGKQVTKEMKLDMCGDLSRFCDCTAIANLMSLDLGGRRCEIVSVPDARSDLVGKTCVVDEYIKESDQYKVKMEFTNEVLQVGADNLKRRDRTPRDPGYYVENKNNRLIRRDFMSNEECRAFVANLGTEEELAEVDPDAESKAEQAAADLLAELGLEDLEGPSSSASKRGKQPVAAGKTNKRGGKKKGRK
;
A
#
# COMPACT_ATOMS: atom_id res chain seq x y z
N MET A 1 -25.91 -25.80 -39.39
CA MET A 1 -24.45 -25.92 -39.57
C MET A 1 -23.83 -24.81 -38.78
N ASP A 2 -23.00 -25.21 -37.82
CA ASP A 2 -22.77 -24.57 -36.54
C ASP A 2 -21.96 -23.27 -36.59
N GLY A 3 -22.50 -22.23 -35.99
CA GLY A 3 -21.85 -20.94 -35.78
C GLY A 3 -21.03 -20.94 -34.49
N SER A 4 -19.72 -21.16 -34.65
CA SER A 4 -18.64 -20.64 -33.80
C SER A 4 -18.80 -20.78 -32.29
N ASN A 5 -18.48 -21.97 -31.78
CA ASN A 5 -18.04 -22.15 -30.39
C ASN A 5 -16.63 -21.53 -30.27
N ALA A 6 -16.52 -20.28 -29.85
CA ALA A 6 -15.24 -19.72 -29.44
C ALA A 6 -14.85 -20.46 -28.15
N ASN A 7 -13.92 -21.42 -28.25
CA ASN A 7 -13.42 -22.17 -27.09
C ASN A 7 -12.85 -21.18 -26.07
N ASN A 8 -13.62 -20.88 -25.02
CA ASN A 8 -13.19 -20.13 -23.84
C ASN A 8 -12.27 -20.99 -22.94
N GLU A 9 -11.33 -21.71 -23.55
CA GLU A 9 -10.48 -22.69 -22.91
C GLU A 9 -9.08 -22.11 -22.71
N CYS A 10 -8.55 -22.22 -21.50
CA CYS A 10 -7.21 -21.77 -21.16
C CYS A 10 -6.17 -22.74 -21.74
N GLY A 11 -5.25 -22.25 -22.57
CA GLY A 11 -4.17 -23.08 -23.13
C GLY A 11 -3.14 -23.60 -22.12
N ILE A 12 -3.32 -23.38 -20.81
CA ILE A 12 -2.48 -23.91 -19.73
C ILE A 12 -3.25 -24.93 -18.88
N CYS A 13 -4.43 -24.58 -18.34
CA CYS A 13 -5.21 -25.49 -17.50
C CYS A 13 -6.24 -26.33 -18.25
N LEU A 14 -6.47 -26.04 -19.54
CA LEU A 14 -7.46 -26.72 -20.39
C LEU A 14 -8.89 -26.64 -19.84
N GLY A 15 -9.16 -25.65 -18.99
CA GLY A 15 -10.48 -25.36 -18.41
C GLY A 15 -11.01 -24.01 -18.88
N GLU A 16 -12.23 -23.68 -18.46
CA GLU A 16 -12.83 -22.38 -18.75
C GLU A 16 -12.00 -21.22 -18.16
N TRP A 17 -11.97 -20.09 -18.87
CA TRP A 17 -11.23 -18.92 -18.41
C TRP A 17 -11.78 -18.36 -17.09
N THR A 18 -10.86 -18.15 -16.15
CA THR A 18 -11.08 -17.36 -14.93
C THR A 18 -10.17 -16.14 -14.97
N ASN A 19 -10.76 -14.93 -14.92
CA ASN A 19 -10.05 -13.65 -15.04
C ASN A 19 -9.03 -13.65 -16.22
N PRO A 20 -9.52 -13.70 -17.48
CA PRO A 20 -8.65 -13.92 -18.63
C PRO A 20 -7.70 -12.74 -18.86
N VAL A 21 -6.41 -13.04 -19.03
CA VAL A 21 -5.37 -12.08 -19.40
C VAL A 21 -4.97 -12.31 -20.86
N LYS A 22 -5.11 -11.28 -21.68
CA LYS A 22 -4.78 -11.32 -23.12
C LYS A 22 -3.37 -10.81 -23.37
N LEU A 23 -2.55 -11.63 -24.02
CA LEU A 23 -1.19 -11.27 -24.44
C LEU A 23 -1.19 -10.45 -25.75
N PRO A 24 -0.13 -9.68 -26.05
CA PRO A 24 0.02 -8.97 -27.32
C PRO A 24 -0.02 -9.88 -28.56
N CYS A 25 0.39 -11.14 -28.40
CA CYS A 25 0.29 -12.15 -29.45
C CYS A 25 -1.13 -12.64 -29.74
N GLY A 26 -2.14 -12.15 -29.00
CA GLY A 26 -3.56 -12.48 -29.19
C GLY A 26 -4.09 -13.62 -28.32
N HIS A 27 -3.22 -14.45 -27.74
CA HIS A 27 -3.62 -15.55 -26.87
C HIS A 27 -4.06 -15.08 -25.48
N SER A 28 -5.04 -15.77 -24.91
CA SER A 28 -5.58 -15.50 -23.57
C SER A 28 -5.41 -16.71 -22.65
N PHE A 29 -5.17 -16.44 -21.37
CA PHE A 29 -4.99 -17.45 -20.32
C PHE A 29 -5.67 -16.98 -19.03
N CYS A 30 -6.03 -17.91 -18.13
CA CYS A 30 -6.43 -17.52 -16.78
C CYS A 30 -5.30 -16.74 -16.10
N ALA A 31 -5.62 -15.69 -15.34
CA ALA A 31 -4.62 -14.87 -14.64
C ALA A 31 -3.67 -15.72 -13.77
N ASP A 32 -4.21 -16.67 -13.02
CA ASP A 32 -3.43 -17.57 -12.16
C ASP A 32 -2.52 -18.49 -12.96
N CYS A 33 -3.04 -19.09 -14.03
CA CYS A 33 -2.25 -19.95 -14.92
C CYS A 33 -1.08 -19.19 -15.55
N LEU A 34 -1.35 -17.99 -16.07
CA LEU A 34 -0.32 -17.15 -16.66
C LEU A 34 0.69 -16.68 -15.61
N SER A 35 0.24 -16.35 -14.40
CA SER A 35 1.13 -15.98 -13.29
C SER A 35 2.02 -17.14 -12.82
N GLY A 36 1.54 -18.38 -12.90
CA GLY A 36 2.35 -19.58 -12.63
C GLY A 36 3.40 -19.83 -13.71
N TRP A 37 3.08 -19.49 -14.97
CA TRP A 37 4.02 -19.57 -16.10
C TRP A 37 5.04 -18.44 -16.11
N LYS A 38 4.58 -17.20 -15.90
CA LYS A 38 5.36 -15.97 -15.78
C LYS A 38 5.07 -15.33 -14.41
N PRO A 39 5.89 -15.62 -13.38
CA PRO A 39 5.74 -15.00 -12.07
C PRO A 39 5.71 -13.47 -12.15
N LYS A 40 4.73 -12.86 -11.48
CA LYS A 40 4.61 -11.39 -11.35
C LYS A 40 5.71 -10.83 -10.44
N TYR A 41 6.13 -11.62 -9.45
CA TYR A 41 7.10 -11.24 -8.43
C TYR A 41 8.45 -11.87 -8.73
N VAL A 42 9.51 -11.08 -8.62
CA VAL A 42 10.88 -11.57 -8.84
C VAL A 42 11.29 -12.41 -7.62
N GLU A 43 11.50 -13.72 -7.83
CA GLU A 43 12.10 -14.61 -6.83
C GLU A 43 13.45 -14.03 -6.38
N GLY A 44 13.75 -14.10 -5.08
CA GLY A 44 15.03 -13.64 -4.54
C GLY A 44 16.23 -14.20 -5.31
N LEU A 45 17.37 -13.51 -5.21
CA LEU A 45 18.68 -13.71 -5.89
C LEU A 45 19.29 -15.15 -5.91
N GLN A 46 18.57 -16.20 -5.52
CA GLN A 46 19.07 -17.58 -5.41
C GLN A 46 18.41 -18.60 -6.34
N SER A 47 17.44 -18.22 -7.19
CA SER A 47 16.84 -19.15 -8.14
C SER A 47 17.66 -19.24 -9.43
N GLY A 48 18.38 -20.34 -9.61
CA GLY A 48 19.28 -20.58 -10.73
C GLY A 48 18.58 -20.91 -12.06
N ARG A 49 18.94 -20.14 -13.09
CA ARG A 49 19.40 -20.62 -14.43
C ARG A 49 18.59 -21.75 -15.08
N ALA A 50 17.30 -21.56 -15.38
CA ALA A 50 16.61 -22.26 -16.48
C ALA A 50 15.18 -21.71 -16.73
N LYS A 51 14.45 -21.38 -15.66
CA LYS A 51 13.06 -20.90 -15.74
C LYS A 51 12.91 -19.49 -16.33
N ASP A 52 13.96 -18.67 -16.26
CA ASP A 52 13.95 -17.25 -16.65
C ASP A 52 13.71 -16.98 -18.15
N GLN A 53 13.95 -17.94 -19.04
CA GLN A 53 13.72 -17.74 -20.48
C GLN A 53 12.35 -18.27 -20.94
N LEU A 54 11.86 -19.37 -20.36
CA LEU A 54 10.58 -19.97 -20.74
C LEU A 54 9.39 -19.14 -20.24
N GLY A 55 9.48 -18.56 -19.04
CA GLY A 55 8.46 -17.67 -18.47
C GLY A 55 8.36 -16.30 -19.15
N LYS A 56 9.15 -16.03 -20.19
CA LYS A 56 9.08 -14.78 -20.98
C LYS A 56 8.35 -14.94 -22.31
N CYS A 57 7.93 -16.15 -22.64
CA CYS A 57 7.32 -16.47 -23.94
C CYS A 57 5.92 -17.02 -23.74
N CYS A 58 5.01 -16.70 -24.66
CA CYS A 58 3.67 -17.25 -24.70
C CYS A 58 3.72 -18.80 -24.76
N PRO A 59 2.97 -19.51 -23.91
CA PRO A 59 2.93 -20.99 -23.93
C PRO A 59 2.54 -21.58 -25.29
N LEU A 60 1.72 -20.87 -26.07
CA LEU A 60 1.16 -21.38 -27.33
C LEU A 60 2.00 -21.03 -28.56
N CYS A 61 2.43 -19.78 -28.70
CA CYS A 61 3.15 -19.31 -29.90
C CYS A 61 4.58 -18.88 -29.66
N ARG A 62 5.05 -18.91 -28.41
CA ARG A 62 6.38 -18.44 -27.98
C ARG A 62 6.68 -16.96 -28.25
N GLY A 63 5.67 -16.17 -28.60
CA GLY A 63 5.81 -14.71 -28.68
C GLY A 63 6.17 -14.09 -27.33
N THR A 64 7.01 -13.06 -27.31
CA THR A 64 7.47 -12.40 -26.08
C THR A 64 6.29 -11.85 -25.27
N ILE A 65 6.29 -12.17 -23.97
CA ILE A 65 5.35 -11.62 -23.00
C ILE A 65 5.97 -10.34 -22.42
N PRO A 66 5.26 -9.19 -22.44
CA PRO A 66 5.73 -7.97 -21.79
C PRO A 66 6.02 -8.14 -20.29
N PRO A 67 6.83 -7.26 -19.69
CA PRO A 67 7.01 -7.25 -18.25
C PRO A 67 5.70 -6.95 -17.51
N SER A 68 5.56 -7.50 -16.31
CA SER A 68 4.47 -7.19 -15.40
C SER A 68 4.61 -5.79 -14.80
N ARG A 69 3.50 -5.23 -14.35
CA ARG A 69 3.48 -3.95 -13.61
C ARG A 69 4.38 -3.98 -12.37
N GLU A 70 4.46 -5.12 -11.68
CA GLU A 70 5.34 -5.35 -10.54
C GLU A 70 6.82 -5.30 -10.95
N GLU A 71 7.21 -6.01 -12.02
CA GLU A 71 8.58 -5.96 -12.58
C GLU A 71 8.97 -4.52 -12.97
N ILE A 72 8.09 -3.79 -13.65
CA ILE A 72 8.30 -2.38 -14.03
C ILE A 72 8.50 -1.51 -12.79
N ALA A 73 7.65 -1.64 -11.77
CA ALA A 73 7.77 -0.87 -10.53
C ALA A 73 9.06 -1.18 -9.77
N ASN A 74 9.48 -2.44 -9.74
CA ASN A 74 10.77 -2.86 -9.19
C ASN A 74 11.93 -2.14 -9.91
N MET A 75 11.93 -2.12 -11.25
CA MET A 75 12.99 -1.50 -12.05
C MET A 75 12.98 0.03 -12.01
N LYS A 76 11.80 0.67 -11.97
CA LYS A 76 11.68 2.13 -11.75
C LYS A 76 12.34 2.53 -10.44
N MET A 77 12.09 1.77 -9.37
CA MET A 77 12.68 2.03 -8.07
C MET A 77 14.19 1.77 -8.04
N ALA A 78 14.68 0.71 -8.68
CA ALA A 78 16.12 0.49 -8.84
C ALA A 78 16.81 1.68 -9.54
N LYS A 79 16.22 2.20 -10.63
CA LYS A 79 16.71 3.43 -11.31
C LYS A 79 16.70 4.65 -10.38
N THR A 80 15.68 4.81 -9.53
CA THR A 80 15.62 5.91 -8.54
C THR A 80 16.73 5.78 -7.50
N LEU A 81 16.89 4.61 -6.89
CA LEU A 81 17.92 4.35 -5.89
C LEU A 81 19.33 4.56 -6.45
N MET A 82 19.58 4.17 -7.69
CA MET A 82 20.86 4.42 -8.37
C MET A 82 21.20 5.90 -8.51
N ARG A 83 20.20 6.80 -8.61
CA ARG A 83 20.42 8.25 -8.68
C ARG A 83 20.76 8.87 -7.33
N GLU A 84 20.30 8.25 -6.25
CA GLU A 84 20.49 8.73 -4.88
C GLU A 84 21.76 8.16 -4.22
N LYS A 85 22.21 6.98 -4.67
CA LYS A 85 23.39 6.27 -4.13
C LYS A 85 24.69 6.71 -4.79
N SER A 86 25.78 6.64 -4.02
CA SER A 86 27.14 6.76 -4.56
C SER A 86 27.49 5.56 -5.44
N HIS A 87 28.26 5.79 -6.50
CA HIS A 87 28.81 4.71 -7.35
C HIS A 87 29.75 3.74 -6.60
N LEU A 88 30.17 4.09 -5.38
CA LEU A 88 30.97 3.23 -4.51
C LEU A 88 30.12 2.30 -3.64
N ASP A 89 28.80 2.46 -3.63
CA ASP A 89 27.87 1.60 -2.90
C ASP A 89 27.75 0.23 -3.61
N PRO A 90 28.05 -0.91 -2.95
CA PRO A 90 27.85 -2.24 -3.54
C PRO A 90 26.41 -2.49 -4.01
N GLU A 91 25.43 -1.81 -3.43
CA GLU A 91 24.03 -1.89 -3.80
C GLU A 91 23.73 -1.17 -5.12
N TYR A 92 24.49 -0.12 -5.48
CA TYR A 92 24.42 0.53 -6.79
C TYR A 92 24.70 -0.47 -7.93
N TYR A 93 25.77 -1.28 -7.78
CA TYR A 93 26.14 -2.25 -8.81
C TYR A 93 25.10 -3.36 -8.99
N LYS A 94 24.43 -3.78 -7.91
CA LYS A 94 23.33 -4.74 -7.96
C LYS A 94 22.13 -4.17 -8.74
N ASP A 95 21.73 -2.95 -8.38
CA ASP A 95 20.61 -2.25 -9.04
C ASP A 95 20.92 -2.02 -10.53
N ALA A 96 22.14 -1.54 -10.84
CA ALA A 96 22.60 -1.31 -12.22
C ALA A 96 22.63 -2.60 -13.05
N GLN A 97 23.10 -3.71 -12.47
CA GLN A 97 23.13 -5.00 -13.15
C GLN A 97 21.71 -5.54 -13.40
N ALA A 98 20.80 -5.37 -12.44
CA ALA A 98 19.40 -5.77 -12.58
C ALA A 98 18.71 -5.00 -13.72
N VAL A 99 18.85 -3.67 -13.74
CA VAL A 99 18.30 -2.81 -14.80
C VAL A 99 18.86 -3.19 -16.17
N LYS A 100 20.18 -3.36 -16.30
CA LYS A 100 20.80 -3.74 -17.58
C LYS A 100 20.32 -5.10 -18.10
N LYS A 101 20.13 -6.08 -17.21
CA LYS A 101 19.56 -7.39 -17.58
C LYS A 101 18.10 -7.27 -18.03
N PHE A 102 17.35 -6.38 -17.39
CA PHE A 102 15.95 -6.13 -17.72
C PHE A 102 15.81 -5.45 -19.09
N GLU A 103 16.62 -4.42 -19.35
CA GLU A 103 16.66 -3.72 -20.63
C GLU A 103 17.13 -4.63 -21.77
N ALA A 104 18.10 -5.51 -21.52
CA ALA A 104 18.50 -6.53 -22.49
C ALA A 104 17.38 -7.54 -22.82
N ALA A 105 16.42 -7.74 -21.91
CA ALA A 105 15.31 -8.68 -22.09
C ALA A 105 14.09 -8.04 -22.76
N TYR A 106 13.79 -6.77 -22.47
CA TYR A 106 12.53 -6.11 -22.88
C TYR A 106 12.74 -4.85 -23.73
N GLY A 107 13.97 -4.46 -24.03
CA GLY A 107 14.31 -3.18 -24.66
C GLY A 107 14.46 -2.07 -23.62
N GLU A 108 14.98 -0.89 -24.02
CA GLU A 108 15.16 0.26 -23.11
C GLU A 108 13.84 0.97 -22.79
N ASP A 109 12.87 0.91 -23.70
CA ASP A 109 11.53 1.54 -23.60
C ASP A 109 10.48 0.58 -22.98
N TRP A 110 10.87 -0.11 -21.91
CA TRP A 110 10.04 -1.11 -21.24
C TRP A 110 8.86 -0.54 -20.43
N ASP A 111 8.81 0.78 -20.23
CA ASP A 111 7.79 1.44 -19.40
C ASP A 111 6.44 1.62 -20.11
N GLY A 112 6.43 1.59 -21.45
CA GLY A 112 5.23 1.73 -22.28
C GLY A 112 4.53 0.42 -22.63
N THR A 113 5.15 -0.74 -22.34
CA THR A 113 4.59 -2.06 -22.69
C THR A 113 4.52 -2.93 -21.44
N MET A 114 3.33 -3.09 -20.86
CA MET A 114 3.14 -3.90 -19.66
C MET A 114 2.01 -4.91 -19.82
N ILE A 115 2.18 -6.08 -19.20
CA ILE A 115 1.07 -7.00 -19.00
C ILE A 115 0.34 -6.63 -17.71
N GLU A 116 -0.96 -6.43 -17.82
CA GLU A 116 -1.85 -6.10 -16.71
C GLU A 116 -2.61 -7.37 -16.32
N TYR A 117 -2.40 -7.82 -15.10
CA TYR A 117 -3.16 -8.96 -14.57
C TYR A 117 -4.46 -8.50 -13.91
N ASP A 118 -4.45 -7.36 -13.23
CA ASP A 118 -5.59 -6.80 -12.49
C ASP A 118 -5.46 -5.27 -12.46
N ASN A 119 -6.38 -4.54 -13.10
CA ASN A 119 -6.23 -3.11 -13.36
C ASN A 119 -6.84 -2.18 -12.31
N ASN A 120 -7.09 -2.68 -11.10
CA ASN A 120 -8.10 -2.07 -10.25
C ASN A 120 -7.55 -1.13 -9.16
N PHE A 121 -6.24 -0.91 -9.07
CA PHE A 121 -5.70 -0.01 -8.03
C PHE A 121 -5.37 1.38 -8.57
N VAL A 122 -5.85 2.39 -7.83
CA VAL A 122 -5.59 3.80 -8.08
C VAL A 122 -4.11 4.11 -7.90
N SER A 123 -3.51 4.89 -8.81
CA SER A 123 -2.13 5.33 -8.66
C SER A 123 -2.02 6.35 -7.53
N LEU A 124 -1.15 6.10 -6.56
CA LEU A 124 -0.83 7.06 -5.51
C LEU A 124 0.12 8.12 -6.07
N PRO A 125 -0.24 9.42 -6.07
CA PRO A 125 0.65 10.44 -6.58
C PRO A 125 1.96 10.51 -5.81
N HIS A 126 3.08 10.67 -6.53
CA HIS A 126 4.42 10.68 -5.94
C HIS A 126 4.58 11.70 -4.80
N TYR A 127 4.01 12.90 -4.93
CA TYR A 127 4.08 13.92 -3.89
C TYR A 127 3.38 13.50 -2.59
N VAL A 128 2.30 12.72 -2.69
CA VAL A 128 1.57 12.18 -1.52
C VAL A 128 2.43 11.12 -0.83
N GLY A 129 2.96 10.16 -1.61
CA GLY A 129 3.85 9.14 -1.08
C GLY A 129 5.09 9.73 -0.38
N LYS A 130 5.72 10.74 -1.00
CA LYS A 130 6.85 11.47 -0.41
C LYS A 130 6.47 12.21 0.87
N ALA A 131 5.29 12.84 0.90
CA ALA A 131 4.81 13.52 2.11
C ALA A 131 4.63 12.53 3.28
N ILE A 132 4.09 11.33 3.00
CA ILE A 132 3.97 10.26 3.99
C ILE A 132 5.37 9.86 4.50
N CYS A 133 6.34 9.57 3.62
CA CYS A 133 7.69 9.22 4.04
C CYS A 133 8.35 10.28 4.94
N ASN A 134 7.98 11.55 4.77
CA ASN A 134 8.50 12.67 5.55
C ASN A 134 7.69 12.98 6.82
N GLY A 135 6.71 12.16 7.19
CA GLY A 135 5.87 12.40 8.37
C GLY A 135 4.71 13.38 8.17
N ASN A 136 4.53 13.93 6.96
CA ASN A 136 3.46 14.87 6.65
C ASN A 136 2.18 14.15 6.21
N ILE A 137 1.46 13.59 7.18
CA ILE A 137 0.18 12.91 6.94
C ILE A 137 -0.92 13.85 6.45
N ARG A 138 -0.83 15.16 6.70
CA ARG A 138 -1.85 16.15 6.30
C ARG A 138 -2.10 16.13 4.80
N THR A 139 -1.02 16.03 4.01
CA THR A 139 -1.12 15.98 2.54
C THR A 139 -1.84 14.71 2.08
N ALA A 140 -1.60 13.58 2.75
CA ALA A 140 -2.27 12.33 2.45
C ALA A 140 -3.76 12.38 2.82
N LEU A 141 -4.10 12.98 3.97
CA LEU A 141 -5.49 13.16 4.39
C LEU A 141 -6.27 14.07 3.44
N GLN A 142 -5.67 15.16 2.98
CA GLN A 142 -6.27 16.04 1.96
C GLN A 142 -6.53 15.28 0.65
N TRP A 143 -5.56 14.49 0.20
CA TRP A 143 -5.72 13.70 -1.02
C TRP A 143 -6.78 12.60 -0.89
N LEU A 144 -6.88 11.96 0.27
CA LEU A 144 -7.91 10.97 0.60
C LEU A 144 -9.30 11.58 0.71
N GLY A 145 -9.42 12.82 1.21
CA GLY A 145 -10.69 13.53 1.34
C GLY A 145 -11.29 14.01 0.02
N LYS A 146 -10.47 14.16 -1.03
CA LYS A 146 -10.96 14.53 -2.37
C LYS A 146 -11.63 13.33 -3.05
N GLY A 147 -12.94 13.31 -3.20
CA GLY A 147 -13.67 12.21 -3.86
C GLY A 147 -13.81 10.96 -3.00
N ASN A 148 -14.06 9.81 -3.63
CA ASN A 148 -14.37 8.57 -2.90
C ASN A 148 -13.12 7.98 -2.23
N ILE A 149 -13.10 8.00 -0.89
CA ILE A 149 -11.99 7.45 -0.11
C ILE A 149 -11.78 5.95 -0.38
N ASN A 150 -12.85 5.18 -0.58
CA ASN A 150 -12.78 3.72 -0.72
C ASN A 150 -12.00 3.28 -1.96
N GLU A 151 -12.05 4.08 -3.03
CA GLU A 151 -11.27 3.84 -4.25
C GLU A 151 -9.78 4.11 -4.04
N LYS A 152 -9.43 4.94 -3.05
CA LYS A 152 -8.07 5.44 -2.81
C LYS A 152 -7.32 4.74 -1.68
N LEU A 153 -8.00 4.09 -0.74
CA LEU A 153 -7.37 3.46 0.43
C LEU A 153 -6.28 2.45 0.07
N ASN A 154 -6.46 1.76 -1.04
CA ASN A 154 -5.54 0.75 -1.55
C ASN A 154 -4.68 1.25 -2.70
N ALA A 155 -4.59 2.58 -2.89
CA ALA A 155 -3.74 3.18 -3.89
C ALA A 155 -2.27 2.86 -3.63
N LYS A 156 -1.51 2.65 -4.71
CA LYS A 156 -0.10 2.25 -4.63
C LYS A 156 0.78 3.20 -5.42
N SER A 157 1.99 3.43 -4.89
CA SER A 157 3.03 4.23 -5.53
C SER A 157 3.71 3.45 -6.65
N ASP A 158 3.56 3.90 -7.89
CA ASP A 158 4.14 3.30 -9.09
C ASP A 158 5.67 3.40 -9.17
N VAL A 159 6.24 4.41 -8.49
CA VAL A 159 7.69 4.63 -8.40
C VAL A 159 8.32 4.05 -7.12
N GLY A 160 7.51 3.64 -6.14
CA GLY A 160 7.96 3.13 -4.85
C GLY A 160 7.61 1.67 -4.64
N TRP A 161 8.09 0.77 -5.50
CA TRP A 161 7.83 -0.68 -5.39
C TRP A 161 6.33 -1.06 -5.40
N ASN A 162 5.41 -0.31 -6.01
CA ASN A 162 3.95 -0.53 -5.86
C ASN A 162 3.53 -0.60 -4.37
N THR A 163 4.12 0.23 -3.52
CA THR A 163 3.84 0.24 -2.08
C THR A 163 2.53 0.98 -1.80
N GLY A 164 1.62 0.36 -1.04
CA GLY A 164 0.33 0.94 -0.67
C GLY A 164 0.42 1.98 0.45
N LEU A 165 -0.65 2.74 0.67
CA LEU A 165 -0.73 3.72 1.78
C LEU A 165 -0.42 3.09 3.14
N LEU A 166 -1.01 1.91 3.44
CA LEU A 166 -0.81 1.23 4.71
C LEU A 166 0.66 0.82 4.92
N HIS A 167 1.34 0.33 3.88
CA HIS A 167 2.78 0.06 3.95
C HIS A 167 3.58 1.34 4.22
N LEU A 168 3.32 2.43 3.50
CA LEU A 168 4.05 3.70 3.66
C LEU A 168 3.90 4.24 5.08
N ALA A 169 2.68 4.21 5.63
CA ALA A 169 2.40 4.59 7.00
C ALA A 169 3.19 3.74 8.01
N ALA A 170 3.27 2.42 7.78
CA ALA A 170 3.98 1.49 8.65
C ALA A 170 5.50 1.73 8.64
N VAL A 171 6.13 1.84 7.48
CA VAL A 171 7.59 2.10 7.39
C VAL A 171 7.97 3.49 7.87
N SER A 172 7.02 4.43 7.87
CA SER A 172 7.21 5.80 8.33
C SER A 172 6.81 6.00 9.81
N ASN A 173 6.54 4.92 10.55
CA ASN A 173 6.22 4.92 11.99
C ASN A 173 4.97 5.78 12.33
N GLN A 174 3.95 5.79 11.46
CA GLN A 174 2.73 6.61 11.60
C GLN A 174 1.55 5.81 12.13
N HIS A 175 1.56 5.55 13.43
CA HIS A 175 0.60 4.67 14.10
C HIS A 175 -0.86 5.07 13.91
N ASP A 176 -1.21 6.33 14.18
CA ASP A 176 -2.61 6.76 14.08
C ASP A 176 -3.06 6.82 12.62
N PHE A 177 -2.16 7.07 11.67
CA PHE A 177 -2.49 7.02 10.25
C PHE A 177 -2.76 5.58 9.78
N MET A 178 -1.97 4.60 10.24
CA MET A 178 -2.32 3.18 10.02
C MET A 178 -3.68 2.85 10.61
N GLY A 179 -3.93 3.27 11.85
CA GLY A 179 -5.20 3.05 12.53
C GLY A 179 -6.38 3.64 11.76
N TYR A 180 -6.24 4.87 11.26
CA TYR A 180 -7.24 5.54 10.42
C TYR A 180 -7.50 4.79 9.11
N LEU A 181 -6.45 4.37 8.39
CA LEU A 181 -6.59 3.63 7.13
C LEU A 181 -7.32 2.30 7.34
N LEU A 182 -6.96 1.54 8.38
CA LEU A 182 -7.61 0.27 8.73
C LEU A 182 -9.08 0.47 9.13
N LEU A 183 -9.38 1.51 9.92
CA LEU A 183 -10.75 1.88 10.26
C LEU A 183 -11.61 2.22 9.05
N LYS A 184 -11.02 2.81 8.01
CA LYS A 184 -11.71 3.10 6.75
C LYS A 184 -11.76 1.90 5.80
N GLY A 185 -11.21 0.75 6.17
CA GLY A 185 -11.30 -0.48 5.39
C GLY A 185 -10.16 -0.69 4.39
N ALA A 186 -8.99 -0.07 4.61
CA ALA A 186 -7.79 -0.40 3.86
C ALA A 186 -7.48 -1.91 3.96
N ASP A 187 -7.03 -2.48 2.85
CA ASP A 187 -6.62 -3.88 2.79
C ASP A 187 -5.39 -4.11 3.69
N VAL A 188 -5.60 -4.80 4.80
CA VAL A 188 -4.57 -5.13 5.79
C VAL A 188 -3.43 -5.97 5.17
N ASN A 189 -3.73 -6.73 4.11
CA ASN A 189 -2.82 -7.63 3.42
C ASN A 189 -2.35 -7.07 2.07
N ILE A 190 -2.47 -5.75 1.87
CA ILE A 190 -2.00 -5.09 0.66
C ILE A 190 -0.57 -5.52 0.32
N LEU A 191 -0.32 -5.80 -0.96
CA LEU A 191 0.95 -6.33 -1.46
C LEU A 191 1.73 -5.28 -2.26
N ASN A 192 3.04 -5.24 -2.06
CA ASN A 192 3.96 -4.49 -2.90
C ASN A 192 4.40 -5.28 -4.15
N SER A 193 5.29 -4.71 -4.96
CA SER A 193 5.85 -5.29 -6.20
C SER A 193 6.74 -6.52 -6.01
N LYS A 194 7.07 -6.87 -4.76
CA LYS A 194 7.72 -8.15 -4.42
C LYS A 194 6.71 -9.16 -3.86
N GLY A 195 5.43 -8.81 -3.86
CA GLY A 195 4.37 -9.65 -3.33
C GLY A 195 4.44 -9.80 -1.82
N MET A 196 5.01 -8.81 -1.13
CA MET A 196 5.12 -8.79 0.32
C MET A 196 4.02 -7.92 0.93
N SER A 197 3.36 -8.47 1.96
CA SER A 197 2.43 -7.71 2.81
C SER A 197 3.14 -6.63 3.60
N ALA A 198 2.40 -5.63 4.10
CA ALA A 198 2.94 -4.63 5.03
C ALA A 198 3.55 -5.29 6.27
N LEU A 199 2.88 -6.30 6.83
CA LEU A 199 3.35 -7.09 7.95
C LEU A 199 4.72 -7.73 7.67
N THR A 200 4.87 -8.42 6.54
CA THR A 200 6.14 -9.08 6.15
C THR A 200 7.31 -8.10 6.07
N VAL A 201 7.08 -6.87 5.61
CA VAL A 201 8.13 -5.85 5.45
C VAL A 201 8.61 -5.33 6.81
N ILE A 202 7.69 -4.97 7.69
CA ILE A 202 8.03 -4.28 8.94
C ILE A 202 8.62 -5.19 10.02
N CYS A 203 8.40 -6.51 9.94
CA CYS A 203 8.92 -7.48 10.91
C CYS A 203 10.46 -7.51 11.04
N ARG A 204 11.18 -6.95 10.06
CA ARG A 204 12.65 -6.93 10.01
C ARG A 204 13.30 -5.85 10.87
N ASP A 205 12.52 -5.02 11.56
CA ASP A 205 13.02 -4.04 12.51
C ASP A 205 12.28 -4.19 13.84
N LYS A 206 13.03 -4.49 14.90
CA LYS A 206 12.49 -4.68 16.26
C LYS A 206 11.76 -3.46 16.80
N LYS A 207 12.05 -2.25 16.30
CA LYS A 207 11.35 -1.02 16.67
C LYS A 207 9.88 -1.02 16.20
N ASN A 208 9.54 -1.91 15.27
CA ASN A 208 8.20 -1.99 14.69
C ASN A 208 7.26 -2.94 15.44
N LEU A 209 7.63 -3.46 16.61
CA LEU A 209 6.79 -4.41 17.37
C LEU A 209 5.33 -3.93 17.53
N LYS A 210 5.12 -2.67 17.94
CA LYS A 210 3.77 -2.09 18.07
C LYS A 210 2.97 -2.07 16.75
N PHE A 211 3.64 -1.95 15.60
CA PHE A 211 3.00 -1.96 14.28
C PHE A 211 2.68 -3.38 13.82
N VAL A 212 3.57 -4.32 14.14
CA VAL A 212 3.34 -5.76 13.93
C VAL A 212 2.11 -6.19 14.74
N GLU A 213 2.04 -5.82 16.02
CA GLU A 213 0.87 -6.07 16.88
C GLU A 213 -0.39 -5.44 16.32
N LEU A 214 -0.33 -4.16 15.90
CA LEU A 214 -1.49 -3.50 15.28
C LEU A 214 -1.98 -4.28 14.06
N LEU A 215 -1.12 -4.58 13.10
CA LEU A 215 -1.51 -5.31 11.89
C LEU A 215 -2.04 -6.72 12.19
N LEU A 216 -1.34 -7.50 13.01
CA LEU A 216 -1.78 -8.87 13.38
C LEU A 216 -3.16 -8.86 14.03
N SER A 217 -3.42 -7.84 14.84
CA SER A 217 -4.68 -7.69 15.53
C SER A 217 -5.85 -7.28 14.64
N TRP A 218 -5.56 -6.74 13.46
CA TRP A 218 -6.51 -6.50 12.35
C TRP A 218 -6.58 -7.68 11.39
N GLY A 219 -5.99 -8.83 11.74
CA GLY A 219 -6.04 -10.03 10.92
C GLY A 219 -5.02 -10.06 9.78
N ALA A 220 -3.96 -9.26 9.85
CA ALA A 220 -2.88 -9.34 8.89
C ALA A 220 -2.29 -10.76 8.83
N GLU A 221 -1.91 -11.14 7.63
CA GLU A 221 -1.27 -12.40 7.30
C GLU A 221 0.06 -12.10 6.60
N HIS A 222 1.02 -13.00 6.74
CA HIS A 222 2.29 -12.87 6.04
C HIS A 222 2.13 -13.31 4.59
N TYR A 223 2.51 -12.43 3.66
CA TYR A 223 2.65 -12.76 2.25
C TYR A 223 4.08 -12.57 1.79
N ARG A 224 4.55 -13.46 0.92
CA ARG A 224 5.82 -13.40 0.19
C ARG A 224 5.56 -13.86 -1.23
N GLU A 225 6.07 -13.13 -2.22
CA GLU A 225 5.90 -13.49 -3.65
C GLU A 225 4.42 -13.69 -4.04
N GLY A 226 3.52 -12.92 -3.41
CA GLY A 226 2.09 -12.96 -3.68
C GLY A 226 1.33 -14.12 -3.07
N LYS A 227 2.02 -14.98 -2.32
CA LYS A 227 1.43 -16.15 -1.66
C LYS A 227 1.45 -15.97 -0.16
N GLN A 228 0.40 -16.44 0.50
CA GLN A 228 0.38 -16.50 1.95
C GLN A 228 1.46 -17.49 2.41
N VAL A 229 2.24 -17.06 3.41
CA VAL A 229 3.34 -17.82 3.98
C VAL A 229 2.77 -19.04 4.72
N THR A 230 3.25 -20.24 4.38
CA THR A 230 2.87 -21.49 5.06
C THR A 230 3.46 -21.56 6.46
N LYS A 231 2.97 -22.47 7.31
CA LYS A 231 3.54 -22.69 8.66
C LYS A 231 5.05 -22.98 8.61
N GLU A 232 5.50 -23.79 7.64
CA GLU A 232 6.92 -24.13 7.44
C GLU A 232 7.75 -22.89 7.06
N MET A 233 7.28 -22.10 6.10
CA MET A 233 7.95 -20.86 5.70
C MET A 233 7.97 -19.81 6.82
N LYS A 234 6.95 -19.82 7.70
CA LYS A 234 6.89 -18.94 8.88
C LYS A 234 8.04 -19.25 9.84
N LEU A 235 8.34 -20.53 10.06
CA LEU A 235 9.45 -20.97 10.92
C LEU A 235 10.81 -20.55 10.36
N ASP A 236 11.02 -20.75 9.05
CA ASP A 236 12.23 -20.29 8.36
C ASP A 236 12.41 -18.77 8.51
N MET A 237 11.34 -18.01 8.28
CA MET A 237 11.34 -16.56 8.44
C MET A 237 11.61 -16.11 9.88
N CYS A 238 11.07 -16.82 10.89
CA CYS A 238 11.40 -16.55 12.29
C CYS A 238 12.88 -16.80 12.58
N GLY A 239 13.46 -17.87 12.01
CA GLY A 239 14.88 -18.15 12.07
C GLY A 239 15.73 -17.01 11.50
N ASP A 240 15.36 -16.49 10.33
CA ASP A 240 16.03 -15.34 9.71
C ASP A 240 15.94 -14.07 10.56
N LEU A 241 14.75 -13.76 11.10
CA LEU A 241 14.52 -12.59 11.95
C LEU A 241 15.40 -12.60 13.21
N SER A 242 15.56 -13.76 13.84
CA SER A 242 16.43 -13.92 15.01
C SER A 242 17.91 -13.86 14.64
N ARG A 243 18.31 -14.44 13.50
CA ARG A 243 19.73 -14.54 13.09
C ARG A 243 20.29 -13.24 12.51
N PHE A 244 19.48 -12.49 11.76
CA PHE A 244 19.98 -11.38 10.95
C PHE A 244 19.47 -10.00 11.38
N CYS A 245 18.39 -9.91 12.17
CA CYS A 245 17.71 -8.65 12.44
C CYS A 245 17.55 -8.31 13.94
N ASP A 246 18.02 -9.15 14.88
CA ASP A 246 17.77 -8.99 16.33
C ASP A 246 16.28 -8.78 16.66
N CYS A 247 15.41 -9.47 15.91
CA CYS A 247 13.95 -9.32 15.97
C CYS A 247 13.30 -10.47 16.74
N THR A 248 13.94 -10.95 17.81
CA THR A 248 13.51 -12.15 18.56
C THR A 248 12.10 -12.03 19.13
N ALA A 249 11.72 -10.87 19.67
CA ALA A 249 10.35 -10.67 20.17
C ALA A 249 9.30 -10.84 19.07
N ILE A 250 9.56 -10.25 17.89
CA ILE A 250 8.69 -10.39 16.71
C ILE A 250 8.68 -11.84 16.22
N ALA A 251 9.83 -12.50 16.14
CA ALA A 251 9.93 -13.90 15.73
C ALA A 251 9.15 -14.84 16.68
N ASN A 252 9.27 -14.63 17.99
CA ASN A 252 8.52 -15.38 19.00
C ASN A 252 7.02 -15.17 18.81
N LEU A 253 6.56 -13.91 18.70
CA LEU A 253 5.16 -13.58 18.48
C LEU A 253 4.62 -14.24 17.19
N MET A 254 5.40 -14.16 16.11
CA MET A 254 5.06 -14.78 14.84
C MET A 254 5.06 -16.31 14.88
N SER A 255 5.87 -16.95 15.71
CA SER A 255 5.88 -18.42 15.78
C SER A 255 4.57 -18.99 16.33
N LEU A 256 3.78 -18.17 17.05
CA LEU A 256 2.52 -18.57 17.66
C LEU A 256 1.36 -18.50 16.65
N ASP A 257 0.38 -19.40 16.80
CA ASP A 257 -0.83 -19.39 15.97
C ASP A 257 -1.70 -18.14 16.25
N LEU A 258 -1.82 -17.74 17.51
CA LEU A 258 -2.58 -16.55 17.94
C LEU A 258 -1.72 -15.34 18.31
N GLY A 259 -0.38 -15.43 18.25
CA GLY A 259 0.52 -14.35 18.71
C GLY A 259 0.25 -13.01 18.01
N GLY A 260 0.10 -11.96 18.80
CA GLY A 260 -0.19 -10.59 18.37
C GLY A 260 -1.62 -10.39 17.85
N ARG A 261 -2.42 -11.46 17.76
CA ARG A 261 -3.80 -11.38 17.29
C ARG A 261 -4.75 -10.97 18.41
N ARG A 262 -5.81 -10.27 18.02
CA ARG A 262 -6.94 -10.01 18.91
C ARG A 262 -7.78 -11.29 19.01
N CYS A 263 -8.10 -11.65 20.23
CA CYS A 263 -8.89 -12.83 20.57
C CYS A 263 -10.05 -12.44 21.50
N GLU A 264 -11.04 -13.30 21.56
CA GLU A 264 -12.12 -13.29 22.52
C GLU A 264 -11.95 -14.48 23.48
N ILE A 265 -12.15 -14.22 24.77
CA ILE A 265 -12.19 -15.26 25.79
C ILE A 265 -13.57 -15.92 25.72
N VAL A 266 -13.62 -17.18 25.30
CA VAL A 266 -14.89 -17.92 25.10
C VAL A 266 -15.30 -18.75 26.30
N SER A 267 -14.33 -19.13 27.14
CA SER A 267 -14.54 -19.89 28.37
C SER A 267 -13.41 -19.63 29.35
N VAL A 268 -13.67 -19.79 30.64
CA VAL A 268 -12.68 -19.68 31.71
C VAL A 268 -13.10 -20.61 32.85
N PRO A 269 -12.18 -21.04 33.73
CA PRO A 269 -12.56 -21.67 34.98
C PRO A 269 -13.50 -20.76 35.79
N ASP A 270 -14.49 -21.35 36.48
CA ASP A 270 -15.66 -20.68 37.07
C ASP A 270 -15.38 -19.39 37.88
N ALA A 271 -14.18 -19.22 38.41
CA ALA A 271 -13.78 -18.08 39.24
C ALA A 271 -13.69 -16.72 38.51
N ARG A 272 -13.73 -16.68 37.16
CA ARG A 272 -13.60 -15.43 36.37
C ARG A 272 -14.60 -15.31 35.23
N SER A 273 -15.84 -15.78 35.42
CA SER A 273 -16.89 -15.75 34.38
C SER A 273 -17.17 -14.34 33.80
N ASP A 274 -16.78 -13.28 34.50
CA ASP A 274 -16.80 -11.88 34.05
C ASP A 274 -15.92 -11.60 32.81
N LEU A 275 -14.93 -12.46 32.55
CA LEU A 275 -14.01 -12.33 31.41
C LEU A 275 -14.57 -12.90 30.11
N VAL A 276 -15.61 -13.74 30.17
CA VAL A 276 -16.19 -14.35 28.97
C VAL A 276 -16.77 -13.26 28.06
N GLY A 277 -16.42 -13.32 26.77
CA GLY A 277 -16.79 -12.33 25.76
C GLY A 277 -15.89 -11.08 25.74
N LYS A 278 -14.96 -10.94 26.70
CA LYS A 278 -13.96 -9.86 26.68
C LYS A 278 -12.84 -10.18 25.71
N THR A 279 -12.23 -9.12 25.19
CA THR A 279 -11.18 -9.22 24.18
C THR A 279 -9.80 -8.94 24.76
N CYS A 280 -8.83 -9.62 24.18
CA CYS A 280 -7.43 -9.55 24.58
C CYS A 280 -6.53 -9.68 23.36
N VAL A 281 -5.26 -9.34 23.52
CA VAL A 281 -4.20 -9.59 22.52
C VAL A 281 -3.23 -10.60 23.12
N VAL A 282 -2.87 -11.62 22.33
CA VAL A 282 -1.92 -12.66 22.76
C VAL A 282 -0.50 -12.13 22.65
N ASP A 283 0.28 -12.26 23.72
CA ASP A 283 1.68 -11.82 23.81
C ASP A 283 2.63 -13.03 23.70
N GLU A 284 2.42 -14.04 24.55
CA GLU A 284 3.34 -15.17 24.71
C GLU A 284 2.56 -16.47 24.91
N TYR A 285 3.19 -17.61 24.58
CA TYR A 285 2.68 -18.94 24.85
C TYR A 285 3.59 -19.70 25.81
N ILE A 286 3.02 -20.23 26.88
CA ILE A 286 3.68 -20.97 27.95
C ILE A 286 3.44 -22.46 27.69
N LYS A 287 4.46 -23.17 27.22
CA LYS A 287 4.36 -24.55 26.77
C LYS A 287 4.04 -25.53 27.90
N GLU A 288 4.55 -25.26 29.10
CA GLU A 288 4.44 -26.15 30.26
C GLU A 288 3.01 -26.24 30.79
N SER A 289 2.24 -25.16 30.67
CA SER A 289 0.85 -25.08 31.16
C SER A 289 -0.20 -25.04 30.06
N ASP A 290 0.20 -25.10 28.78
CA ASP A 290 -0.69 -24.97 27.61
C ASP A 290 -1.58 -23.72 27.69
N GLN A 291 -0.93 -22.58 27.99
CA GLN A 291 -1.59 -21.30 28.22
C GLN A 291 -0.95 -20.18 27.42
N TYR A 292 -1.78 -19.26 26.96
CA TYR A 292 -1.33 -17.98 26.45
C TYR A 292 -1.30 -16.94 27.56
N LYS A 293 -0.23 -16.15 27.57
CA LYS A 293 -0.21 -14.87 28.25
C LYS A 293 -0.90 -13.86 27.34
N VAL A 294 -1.99 -13.28 27.83
CA VAL A 294 -2.81 -12.33 27.08
C VAL A 294 -2.88 -11.00 27.82
N LYS A 295 -2.91 -9.92 27.06
CA LYS A 295 -3.15 -8.57 27.56
C LYS A 295 -4.58 -8.16 27.25
N MET A 296 -5.37 -7.88 28.28
CA MET A 296 -6.75 -7.42 28.14
C MET A 296 -6.80 -6.06 27.45
N GLU A 297 -7.70 -5.90 26.48
CA GLU A 297 -7.71 -4.74 25.57
C GLU A 297 -7.97 -3.40 26.29
N PHE A 298 -8.86 -3.38 27.29
CA PHE A 298 -9.29 -2.14 27.96
C PHE A 298 -8.69 -1.93 29.35
N THR A 299 -8.44 -3.02 30.09
CA THR A 299 -7.87 -2.94 31.44
C THR A 299 -6.35 -2.98 31.44
N ASN A 300 -5.73 -3.40 30.34
CA ASN A 300 -4.30 -3.74 30.25
C ASN A 300 -3.84 -4.82 31.25
N GLU A 301 -4.78 -5.50 31.94
CA GLU A 301 -4.49 -6.63 32.82
C GLU A 301 -3.85 -7.75 31.99
N VAL A 302 -2.81 -8.38 32.54
CA VAL A 302 -2.13 -9.51 31.89
C VAL A 302 -2.57 -10.80 32.59
N LEU A 303 -3.11 -11.72 31.81
CA LEU A 303 -3.70 -12.97 32.28
C LEU A 303 -3.06 -14.17 31.61
N GLN A 304 -3.11 -15.33 32.28
CA GLN A 304 -2.82 -16.63 31.65
C GLN A 304 -4.15 -17.32 31.35
N VAL A 305 -4.36 -17.64 30.08
CA VAL A 305 -5.61 -18.22 29.59
C VAL A 305 -5.26 -19.46 28.77
N GLY A 306 -5.92 -20.59 29.05
CA GLY A 306 -5.69 -21.84 28.31
C GLY A 306 -5.91 -21.66 26.81
N ALA A 307 -5.17 -22.40 25.98
CA ALA A 307 -5.28 -22.28 24.51
C ALA A 307 -6.72 -22.49 24.01
N ASP A 308 -7.42 -23.47 24.56
CA ASP A 308 -8.81 -23.81 24.21
C ASP A 308 -9.86 -22.75 24.65
N ASN A 309 -9.45 -21.82 25.50
CA ASN A 309 -10.32 -20.76 26.04
C ASN A 309 -10.30 -19.48 25.18
N LEU A 310 -9.47 -19.44 24.13
CA LEU A 310 -9.32 -18.29 23.25
C LEU A 310 -9.84 -18.59 21.84
N LYS A 311 -10.55 -17.63 21.27
CA LYS A 311 -10.96 -17.67 19.87
C LYS A 311 -10.43 -16.42 19.15
N ARG A 312 -9.78 -16.61 17.99
CA ARG A 312 -9.36 -15.49 17.12
C ARG A 312 -10.56 -14.60 16.79
N ARG A 313 -10.41 -13.30 17.03
CA ARG A 313 -11.40 -12.26 16.74
C ARG A 313 -10.69 -10.98 16.34
N ASP A 314 -10.29 -10.93 15.08
CA ASP A 314 -9.61 -9.77 14.52
C ASP A 314 -10.48 -8.51 14.58
N ARG A 315 -9.81 -7.36 14.66
CA ARG A 315 -10.45 -6.04 14.56
C ARG A 315 -11.09 -5.88 13.19
N THR A 316 -12.20 -5.16 13.18
CA THR A 316 -12.89 -4.74 11.95
C THR A 316 -13.29 -3.27 12.07
N PRO A 317 -13.64 -2.57 10.98
CA PRO A 317 -14.19 -1.23 11.07
C PRO A 317 -15.39 -1.10 12.03
N ARG A 318 -16.17 -2.18 12.21
CA ARG A 318 -17.34 -2.24 13.11
C ARG A 318 -17.00 -2.66 14.54
N ASP A 319 -15.85 -3.28 14.78
CA ASP A 319 -15.37 -3.71 16.09
C ASP A 319 -13.85 -3.46 16.22
N PRO A 320 -13.41 -2.17 16.23
CA PRO A 320 -11.99 -1.83 16.20
C PRO A 320 -11.34 -1.76 17.59
N GLY A 321 -12.13 -1.59 18.66
CA GLY A 321 -11.64 -1.39 20.03
C GLY A 321 -11.02 0.00 20.31
N TYR A 322 -10.83 0.81 19.28
CA TYR A 322 -10.43 2.23 19.35
C TYR A 322 -11.00 2.95 18.12
N TYR A 323 -10.96 4.28 18.11
CA TYR A 323 -11.34 5.06 16.93
C TYR A 323 -10.31 6.16 16.63
N VAL A 324 -10.09 6.46 15.36
CA VAL A 324 -9.23 7.56 14.92
C VAL A 324 -10.06 8.41 13.97
N GLU A 325 -10.40 9.62 14.41
CA GLU A 325 -11.15 10.59 13.62
C GLU A 325 -10.21 11.50 12.83
N ASN A 326 -10.56 11.85 11.60
CA ASN A 326 -9.89 12.91 10.85
C ASN A 326 -10.69 14.22 11.00
N LYS A 327 -10.15 15.18 11.75
CA LYS A 327 -10.72 16.52 11.89
C LYS A 327 -9.74 17.56 11.35
N ASN A 328 -10.15 18.30 10.33
CA ASN A 328 -9.34 19.35 9.70
C ASN A 328 -7.94 18.85 9.26
N ASN A 329 -7.89 17.66 8.66
CA ASN A 329 -6.64 16.99 8.24
C ASN A 329 -5.67 16.70 9.40
N ARG A 330 -6.21 16.46 10.60
CA ARG A 330 -5.49 15.98 11.78
C ARG A 330 -6.19 14.74 12.31
N LEU A 331 -5.39 13.75 12.69
CA LEU A 331 -5.90 12.53 13.30
C LEU A 331 -6.00 12.70 14.81
N ILE A 332 -7.16 12.35 15.37
CA ILE A 332 -7.41 12.37 16.80
C ILE A 332 -7.82 10.97 17.20
N ARG A 333 -7.04 10.35 18.08
CA ARG A 333 -7.32 9.04 18.63
C ARG A 333 -8.31 9.15 19.79
N ARG A 334 -9.32 8.28 19.79
CA ARG A 334 -10.24 8.01 20.90
C ARG A 334 -10.06 6.56 21.33
N ASP A 335 -9.77 6.37 22.61
CA ASP A 335 -9.81 5.07 23.27
C ASP A 335 -11.11 4.97 24.10
N PHE A 336 -11.52 3.74 24.40
CA PHE A 336 -12.78 3.44 25.09
C PHE A 336 -12.52 2.63 26.35
N MET A 337 -13.52 2.50 27.23
CA MET A 337 -13.42 1.66 28.42
C MET A 337 -13.94 0.24 28.18
N SER A 338 -14.63 -0.02 27.06
CA SER A 338 -15.14 -1.34 26.68
C SER A 338 -15.40 -1.49 25.19
N ASN A 339 -15.52 -2.74 24.73
CA ASN A 339 -15.96 -3.06 23.35
C ASN A 339 -17.38 -2.57 23.09
N GLU A 340 -18.26 -2.65 24.10
CA GLU A 340 -19.66 -2.25 23.98
C GLU A 340 -19.75 -0.75 23.68
N GLU A 341 -19.00 0.06 24.44
CA GLU A 341 -18.91 1.51 24.24
C GLU A 341 -18.31 1.86 22.86
N CYS A 342 -17.22 1.20 22.49
CA CYS A 342 -16.58 1.42 21.19
C CYS A 342 -17.52 1.08 20.03
N ARG A 343 -18.20 -0.07 20.07
CA ARG A 343 -19.15 -0.50 19.04
C ARG A 343 -20.36 0.42 18.96
N ALA A 344 -20.88 0.87 20.10
CA ALA A 344 -21.99 1.83 20.13
C ALA A 344 -21.59 3.17 19.48
N PHE A 345 -20.39 3.68 19.78
CA PHE A 345 -19.87 4.89 19.15
C PHE A 345 -19.74 4.73 17.62
N VAL A 346 -19.15 3.63 17.16
CA VAL A 346 -18.99 3.36 15.72
C VAL A 346 -20.34 3.20 15.02
N ALA A 347 -21.31 2.53 15.65
CA ALA A 347 -22.65 2.36 15.10
C ALA A 347 -23.38 3.70 14.89
N ASN A 348 -23.24 4.63 15.84
CA ASN A 348 -23.84 5.97 15.74
C ASN A 348 -23.23 6.80 14.61
N LEU A 349 -21.94 6.64 14.31
CA LEU A 349 -21.31 7.33 13.18
C LEU A 349 -21.84 6.86 11.83
N GLY A 350 -22.14 5.56 11.69
CA GLY A 350 -22.71 5.01 10.46
C GLY A 350 -24.09 5.60 10.14
N THR A 351 -24.90 5.87 11.18
CA THR A 351 -26.21 6.52 11.00
C THR A 351 -26.10 8.00 10.64
N GLU A 352 -25.02 8.68 11.05
CA GLU A 352 -24.77 10.08 10.68
C GLU A 352 -24.16 10.21 9.27
N GLU A 353 -23.25 9.30 8.88
CA GLU A 353 -22.69 9.24 7.52
C GLU A 353 -23.76 8.84 6.47
N GLU A 354 -24.79 8.05 6.82
CA GLU A 354 -25.94 7.76 5.93
C GLU A 354 -26.95 8.91 5.82
N LEU A 355 -27.05 9.79 6.83
CA LEU A 355 -27.91 10.97 6.79
C LEU A 355 -27.22 12.19 6.16
N ALA A 356 -25.89 12.20 6.17
CA ALA A 356 -25.07 13.17 5.45
C ALA A 356 -24.80 12.65 4.03
N GLU A 357 -25.79 12.70 3.14
CA GLU A 357 -25.49 12.76 1.71
C GLU A 357 -24.55 13.96 1.50
N VAL A 358 -23.28 13.66 1.25
CA VAL A 358 -22.24 14.64 0.97
C VAL A 358 -22.66 15.36 -0.32
N ASP A 359 -23.12 16.60 -0.21
CA ASP A 359 -23.23 17.50 -1.35
C ASP A 359 -21.83 17.59 -1.98
N PRO A 360 -21.62 16.99 -3.16
CA PRO A 360 -20.29 16.90 -3.77
C PRO A 360 -19.75 18.28 -4.12
N ASP A 361 -20.61 19.31 -4.14
CA ASP A 361 -20.27 20.69 -4.43
C ASP A 361 -20.03 21.51 -3.15
N ALA A 362 -20.15 20.95 -1.94
CA ALA A 362 -20.00 21.71 -0.69
C ALA A 362 -18.61 22.35 -0.55
N GLU A 363 -17.55 21.65 -0.97
CA GLU A 363 -16.18 22.17 -0.98
C GLU A 363 -16.02 23.27 -2.03
N SER A 364 -16.56 23.07 -3.24
CA SER A 364 -16.54 24.09 -4.31
C SER A 364 -17.36 25.33 -3.94
N LYS A 365 -18.48 25.17 -3.23
CA LYS A 365 -19.31 26.27 -2.71
C LYS A 365 -18.60 27.03 -1.59
N ALA A 366 -17.87 26.33 -0.73
CA ALA A 366 -17.07 26.96 0.32
C ALA A 366 -15.87 27.74 -0.27
N GLU A 367 -15.19 27.18 -1.29
CA GLU A 367 -14.11 27.88 -2.01
C GLU A 367 -14.65 29.10 -2.78
N GLN A 368 -15.80 28.96 -3.44
CA GLN A 368 -16.45 30.08 -4.12
C GLN A 368 -16.88 31.17 -3.13
N ALA A 369 -17.51 30.81 -2.01
CA ALA A 369 -17.91 31.76 -0.97
C ALA A 369 -16.70 32.48 -0.34
N ALA A 370 -15.56 31.78 -0.18
CA ALA A 370 -14.32 32.39 0.29
C ALA A 370 -13.73 33.35 -0.76
N ALA A 371 -13.77 33.00 -2.05
CA ALA A 371 -13.36 33.88 -3.14
C ALA A 371 -14.25 35.12 -3.24
N ASP A 372 -15.57 34.95 -3.12
CA ASP A 372 -16.55 36.04 -3.14
C ASP A 372 -16.35 36.99 -1.95
N LEU A 373 -16.06 36.46 -0.74
CA LEU A 373 -15.72 37.27 0.43
C LEU A 373 -14.41 38.05 0.26
N LEU A 374 -13.39 37.45 -0.39
CA LEU A 374 -12.13 38.14 -0.68
C LEU A 374 -12.32 39.26 -1.71
N ALA A 375 -13.22 39.06 -2.67
CA ALA A 375 -13.64 40.07 -3.64
C ALA A 375 -14.42 41.22 -2.98
N GLU A 376 -15.37 40.91 -2.10
CA GLU A 376 -16.12 41.92 -1.33
C GLU A 376 -15.21 42.75 -0.41
N LEU A 377 -14.15 42.15 0.14
CA LEU A 377 -13.17 42.84 0.98
C LEU A 377 -12.08 43.59 0.19
N GLY A 378 -12.08 43.49 -1.16
CA GLY A 378 -11.10 44.15 -2.03
C GLY A 378 -9.67 43.65 -1.83
N LEU A 379 -9.49 42.39 -1.43
CA LEU A 379 -8.19 41.77 -1.10
C LEU A 379 -7.67 40.85 -2.20
N GLU A 380 -8.06 41.08 -3.46
CA GLU A 380 -7.77 40.20 -4.59
C GLU A 380 -6.27 40.13 -4.97
N ASP A 381 -5.43 41.10 -4.54
CA ASP A 381 -4.06 41.28 -5.04
C ASP A 381 -2.91 40.88 -4.09
N LEU A 382 -3.15 40.03 -3.08
CA LEU A 382 -2.09 39.57 -2.17
C LEU A 382 -1.59 38.14 -2.48
N GLU A 383 -1.28 37.85 -3.75
CA GLU A 383 -0.41 36.71 -4.10
C GLU A 383 0.96 37.21 -4.62
N GLY A 384 1.99 36.97 -3.81
CA GLY A 384 3.39 37.15 -4.21
C GLY A 384 3.86 36.09 -5.22
N PRO A 385 4.93 36.37 -5.99
CA PRO A 385 5.20 35.66 -7.24
C PRO A 385 5.93 34.33 -6.99
N SER A 386 5.44 33.24 -7.60
CA SER A 386 6.28 32.10 -7.93
C SER A 386 6.29 31.88 -9.45
N SER A 387 7.51 31.73 -9.95
CA SER A 387 7.92 31.80 -11.34
C SER A 387 7.58 30.54 -12.16
N SER A 388 7.15 30.75 -13.41
CA SER A 388 7.90 30.42 -14.64
C SER A 388 7.09 29.70 -15.74
N ALA A 389 7.44 30.07 -16.99
CA ALA A 389 7.14 29.43 -18.29
C ALA A 389 5.71 29.65 -18.85
N SER A 390 5.47 30.04 -20.11
CA SER A 390 6.31 30.22 -21.31
C SER A 390 5.60 31.16 -22.30
N LYS A 391 6.34 32.11 -22.89
CA LYS A 391 5.86 32.89 -24.05
C LYS A 391 6.00 32.06 -25.34
N ARG A 392 4.88 31.67 -25.94
CA ARG A 392 4.77 31.49 -27.40
C ARG A 392 3.84 32.59 -27.94
N GLY A 393 4.44 33.69 -28.40
CA GLY A 393 3.72 34.78 -29.04
C GLY A 393 3.49 34.48 -30.52
N LYS A 394 2.21 34.36 -30.93
CA LYS A 394 1.79 34.58 -32.32
C LYS A 394 1.70 36.09 -32.56
N GLN A 395 2.16 36.50 -33.75
CA GLN A 395 2.09 37.87 -34.26
C GLN A 395 0.66 38.41 -34.32
N PRO A 396 0.52 39.75 -34.31
CA PRO A 396 -0.29 40.38 -35.34
C PRO A 396 0.40 41.57 -36.03
N VAL A 397 -0.27 41.97 -37.10
CA VAL A 397 0.18 42.74 -38.27
C VAL A 397 -0.32 44.19 -38.19
N ALA A 398 0.52 45.13 -38.66
CA ALA A 398 0.24 46.49 -39.17
C ALA A 398 -0.31 47.55 -38.17
N ALA A 399 -0.07 48.86 -38.26
CA ALA A 399 0.48 49.74 -39.30
C ALA A 399 1.00 51.06 -38.69
N GLY A 400 1.84 51.80 -39.44
CA GLY A 400 2.09 53.25 -39.29
C GLY A 400 3.52 53.61 -38.84
N LYS A 401 4.47 53.88 -39.76
CA LYS A 401 4.89 55.23 -40.25
C LYS A 401 5.16 56.22 -39.08
N THR A 402 6.31 56.87 -38.89
CA THR A 402 7.38 57.35 -39.79
C THR A 402 8.49 58.01 -38.95
N ASN A 403 9.68 58.17 -39.56
CA ASN A 403 10.72 59.19 -39.30
C ASN A 403 11.95 58.87 -38.42
N LYS A 404 13.02 58.46 -39.13
CA LYS A 404 14.30 59.17 -39.35
C LYS A 404 15.06 59.85 -38.19
N ARG A 405 16.40 59.63 -38.29
CA ARG A 405 17.58 60.31 -37.70
C ARG A 405 18.11 59.60 -36.44
N GLY A 406 19.37 59.26 -36.30
CA GLY A 406 20.58 59.55 -37.08
C GLY A 406 21.77 59.70 -36.12
N GLY A 407 22.84 58.93 -36.34
CA GLY A 407 24.17 59.17 -35.76
C GLY A 407 24.36 58.77 -34.29
N LYS A 408 25.56 58.55 -33.79
CA LYS A 408 26.89 58.31 -34.38
C LYS A 408 27.77 57.83 -33.22
N LYS A 409 28.59 56.81 -33.50
CA LYS A 409 29.85 56.39 -32.87
C LYS A 409 30.40 57.23 -31.69
N LYS A 410 30.90 56.52 -30.68
CA LYS A 410 32.28 56.52 -30.10
C LYS A 410 32.23 55.55 -28.90
N GLY A 411 33.10 54.56 -28.69
CA GLY A 411 34.47 54.36 -29.14
C GLY A 411 35.41 54.39 -27.92
N ARG A 412 36.32 53.39 -27.84
CA ARG A 412 37.45 53.21 -26.91
C ARG A 412 37.08 52.65 -25.52
N LYS A 413 37.81 51.69 -24.97
CA LYS A 413 39.03 50.97 -25.40
C LYS A 413 39.08 49.66 -24.63
#